data_AF-A0A1G8IXG8-F1
#
_entry.id   AF-A0A1G8IXG8-F1
#
_cell.length_a   1.000
_cell.length_b   1.000
_cell.length_c   1.000
_cell.angle_alpha   90.00
_cell.angle_beta   90.00
_cell.angle_gamma   90.00
#
_symmetry.space_group_name_H-M   'P 1'
#
loop_
_entity.id
_entity.type
_entity.pdbx_description
1 polymer ?
#
loop_
_entity_poly.entity_id
_entity_poly.type
_entity_poly.pdbx_seq_one_letter_code
_entity_poly.pdbx_strand_id
1 'polypeptide(L)'
;MLKMTRIDPPHWAPDHARHVTDYIGDDGEASQRAFQPLLTQIHASLEAQIDGFVNDPQQCFDDETQFPCRRRLSGQYYIGSQTFEGYRDDGDYLLWIQIRCLEKGPEEPADYLGLEVICSFTPATGELLIEEGFNTSVI
;
A
#
# COMPACT_ATOMS: atom_id res chain seq x y z
N MET A 1 11.19 16.03 8.72
CA MET A 1 10.93 14.64 8.31
C MET A 1 9.57 14.26 8.83
N LEU A 2 8.65 13.87 7.94
CA LEU A 2 7.33 13.38 8.29
C LEU A 2 7.42 11.87 8.56
N LYS A 3 6.87 11.39 9.67
CA LYS A 3 6.73 9.96 9.92
C LYS A 3 5.29 9.55 9.64
N MET A 4 5.09 8.52 8.84
CA MET A 4 3.78 7.99 8.50
C MET A 4 3.40 6.90 9.49
N THR A 5 2.18 6.97 10.01
CA THR A 5 1.65 6.01 10.99
C THR A 5 0.48 5.26 10.38
N ARG A 6 0.57 3.93 10.35
CA ARG A 6 -0.55 3.09 9.94
C ARG A 6 -1.68 3.17 10.97
N ILE A 7 -2.89 3.39 10.50
CA ILE A 7 -4.13 3.29 11.27
C ILE A 7 -5.02 2.18 10.70
N ASP A 8 -6.03 1.79 11.46
CA ASP A 8 -7.11 0.97 10.93
C ASP A 8 -7.91 1.75 9.87
N PRO A 9 -8.44 1.07 8.85
CA PRO A 9 -9.29 1.70 7.84
C PRO A 9 -10.42 2.50 8.50
N PRO A 10 -10.51 3.82 8.23
CA PRO A 10 -11.51 4.66 8.88
C PRO A 10 -12.95 4.25 8.55
N HIS A 11 -13.88 4.47 9.48
CA HIS A 11 -15.30 4.16 9.29
C HIS A 11 -15.99 5.00 8.20
N TRP A 12 -15.39 6.13 7.81
CA TRP A 12 -15.85 6.99 6.72
C TRP A 12 -15.27 6.57 5.37
N ALA A 13 -14.22 5.73 5.35
CA ALA A 13 -13.63 5.26 4.10
C ALA A 13 -14.71 4.52 3.28
N PRO A 14 -14.80 4.77 1.96
CA PRO A 14 -15.83 4.14 1.14
C PRO A 14 -15.67 2.62 1.15
N ASP A 15 -16.75 1.88 0.92
CA ASP A 15 -16.75 0.42 1.06
C ASP A 15 -15.69 -0.26 0.16
N HIS A 16 -15.46 0.28 -1.03
CA HIS A 16 -14.44 -0.20 -1.97
C HIS A 16 -12.98 0.09 -1.53
N ALA A 17 -12.79 0.86 -0.45
CA ALA A 17 -11.51 1.26 0.11
C ALA A 17 -11.30 0.73 1.54
N ARG A 18 -12.29 0.04 2.11
CA ARG A 18 -12.27 -0.35 3.53
C ARG A 18 -11.78 -1.78 3.71
N HIS A 19 -10.45 -1.97 3.65
CA HIS A 19 -9.80 -3.27 3.84
C HIS A 19 -10.32 -4.34 2.88
N VAL A 20 -10.42 -4.01 1.60
CA VAL A 20 -10.93 -4.96 0.61
C VAL A 20 -9.87 -6.03 0.36
N THR A 21 -10.25 -7.29 0.58
CA THR A 21 -9.44 -8.45 0.20
C THR A 21 -10.02 -9.05 -1.06
N ASP A 22 -9.27 -8.94 -2.16
CA ASP A 22 -9.68 -9.47 -3.46
C ASP A 22 -8.81 -10.67 -3.85
N TYR A 23 -9.41 -11.57 -4.63
CA TYR A 23 -8.76 -12.76 -5.16
C TYR A 23 -8.92 -12.75 -6.69
N ILE A 24 -7.79 -12.82 -7.40
CA ILE A 24 -7.76 -12.92 -8.85
C ILE A 24 -7.30 -14.32 -9.25
N GLY A 25 -8.07 -14.95 -10.14
CA GLY A 25 -7.79 -16.29 -10.65
C GLY A 25 -8.13 -17.41 -9.65
N ASP A 26 -7.94 -18.65 -10.10
CA ASP A 26 -8.30 -19.85 -9.35
C ASP A 26 -7.41 -20.06 -8.10
N ASP A 27 -6.22 -19.46 -8.08
CA ASP A 27 -5.21 -19.63 -7.02
C ASP A 27 -5.11 -18.43 -6.07
N GLY A 28 -5.99 -17.43 -6.16
CA GLY A 28 -5.95 -16.25 -5.30
C GLY A 28 -6.00 -16.56 -3.80
N GLU A 29 -6.82 -17.54 -3.38
CA GLU A 29 -6.83 -17.97 -1.97
C GLU A 29 -5.54 -18.72 -1.57
N ALA A 30 -4.93 -19.47 -2.50
CA ALA A 30 -3.66 -20.14 -2.24
C ALA A 30 -2.52 -19.11 -2.08
N SER A 31 -2.53 -18.08 -2.93
CA SER A 31 -1.67 -16.89 -2.81
C SER A 31 -1.85 -16.23 -1.45
N GLN A 32 -3.08 -15.95 -1.01
CA GLN A 32 -3.35 -15.37 0.31
C GLN A 32 -2.78 -16.20 1.46
N ARG A 33 -2.99 -17.52 1.45
CA ARG A 33 -2.42 -18.42 2.48
C ARG A 33 -0.89 -18.41 2.49
N ALA A 34 -0.27 -18.30 1.32
CA ALA A 34 1.18 -18.27 1.19
C ALA A 34 1.79 -16.95 1.69
N PHE A 35 1.12 -15.82 1.45
CA PHE A 35 1.53 -14.51 1.93
C PHE A 35 1.23 -14.27 3.42
N GLN A 36 0.24 -14.94 4.00
CA GLN A 36 -0.18 -14.75 5.40
C GLN A 36 0.98 -14.71 6.41
N PRO A 37 1.95 -15.65 6.43
CA PRO A 37 3.08 -15.59 7.35
C PRO A 37 4.07 -14.45 7.06
N LEU A 38 4.06 -13.88 5.85
CA LEU A 38 4.96 -12.83 5.37
C LEU A 38 4.40 -11.42 5.60
N LEU A 39 3.10 -11.28 5.83
CA LEU A 39 2.43 -9.97 5.94
C LEU A 39 3.09 -9.04 6.96
N THR A 40 3.55 -9.55 8.10
CA THR A 40 4.25 -8.73 9.11
C THR A 40 5.54 -8.12 8.54
N GLN A 41 6.34 -8.91 7.82
CA GLN A 41 7.57 -8.44 7.18
C GLN A 41 7.26 -7.47 6.04
N ILE A 42 6.25 -7.77 5.22
CA ILE A 42 5.80 -6.90 4.13
C ILE A 42 5.38 -5.54 4.70
N HIS A 43 4.51 -5.52 5.70
CA HIS A 43 4.04 -4.27 6.30
C HIS A 43 5.18 -3.43 6.91
N ALA A 44 6.18 -4.06 7.55
CA ALA A 44 7.33 -3.36 8.09
C ALA A 44 8.21 -2.75 6.98
N SER A 45 8.38 -3.47 5.86
CA SER A 45 9.07 -2.94 4.67
C SER A 45 8.31 -1.75 4.08
N LEU A 46 6.99 -1.87 3.95
CA LEU A 46 6.14 -0.79 3.43
C LEU A 46 6.17 0.46 4.31
N GLU A 47 6.16 0.33 5.64
CA GLU A 47 6.31 1.49 6.54
C GLU A 47 7.61 2.25 6.24
N ALA A 48 8.73 1.53 6.09
CA ALA A 48 10.02 2.15 5.76
C ALA A 48 10.03 2.79 4.36
N GLN A 49 9.44 2.13 3.37
CA GLN A 49 9.35 2.67 2.00
C GLN A 49 8.45 3.90 1.93
N ILE A 50 7.31 3.90 2.62
CA ILE A 50 6.40 5.05 2.69
C ILE A 50 7.11 6.23 3.34
N ASP A 51 7.79 6.02 4.48
CA ASP A 51 8.57 7.07 5.14
C ASP A 51 9.66 7.63 4.21
N GLY A 52 10.33 6.77 3.43
CA GLY A 52 11.27 7.19 2.39
C GLY A 52 10.61 8.05 1.32
N PHE A 53 9.53 7.56 0.72
CA PHE A 53 8.78 8.22 -0.34
C PHE A 53 8.30 9.61 0.08
N VAL A 54 7.63 9.74 1.22
CA VAL A 54 7.03 11.02 1.63
C VAL A 54 8.09 12.06 2.00
N ASN A 55 9.33 11.64 2.31
CA ASN A 55 10.43 12.55 2.65
C ASN A 55 11.42 12.79 1.50
N ASP A 56 11.25 12.12 0.37
CA ASP A 56 12.02 12.39 -0.83
C ASP A 56 11.42 13.61 -1.58
N PRO A 57 12.13 14.75 -1.69
CA PRO A 57 11.63 15.93 -2.39
C PRO A 57 11.44 15.74 -3.90
N GLN A 58 11.97 14.67 -4.50
CA GLN A 58 11.75 14.33 -5.91
C GLN A 58 10.48 13.50 -6.14
N GLN A 59 9.95 12.86 -5.09
CA GLN A 59 8.76 12.02 -5.16
C GLN A 59 7.55 12.65 -4.45
N CYS A 60 7.79 13.37 -3.35
CA CYS A 60 6.79 14.08 -2.58
C CYS A 60 7.23 15.53 -2.34
N PHE A 61 6.66 16.43 -3.11
CA PHE A 61 7.09 17.82 -3.25
C PHE A 61 6.74 18.67 -2.02
N ASP A 62 7.53 19.69 -1.73
CA ASP A 62 7.21 20.70 -0.70
C ASP A 62 6.38 21.88 -1.25
N ASP A 63 6.15 21.91 -2.58
CA ASP A 63 5.31 22.89 -3.28
C ASP A 63 3.85 22.41 -3.31
N GLU A 64 2.93 23.25 -2.83
CA GLU A 64 1.48 22.95 -2.79
C GLU A 64 0.81 22.91 -4.16
N THR A 65 1.48 23.44 -5.20
CA THR A 65 1.02 23.37 -6.59
C THR A 65 1.38 22.06 -7.28
N GLN A 66 2.23 21.22 -6.66
CA GLN A 66 2.66 19.93 -7.19
C GLN A 66 2.01 18.79 -6.41
N PHE A 67 1.72 17.68 -7.10
CA PHE A 67 1.19 16.46 -6.49
C PHE A 67 2.21 15.31 -6.60
N PRO A 68 2.41 14.52 -5.53
CA PRO A 68 1.89 14.74 -4.18
C PRO A 68 2.68 15.82 -3.41
N CYS A 69 1.98 16.58 -2.56
CA CYS A 69 2.57 17.60 -1.69
C CYS A 69 2.69 17.11 -0.24
N ARG A 70 3.90 17.10 0.29
CA ARG A 70 4.21 16.66 1.67
C ARG A 70 3.45 17.45 2.73
N ARG A 71 3.24 18.75 2.51
CA ARG A 71 2.57 19.65 3.48
C ARG A 71 1.09 19.32 3.67
N ARG A 72 0.48 18.64 2.68
CA ARG A 72 -0.91 18.20 2.73
C ARG A 72 -1.07 16.85 3.41
N LEU A 73 0.00 16.08 3.66
CA LEU A 73 -0.09 14.81 4.37
C LEU A 73 -0.32 15.02 5.87
N SER A 74 -1.22 14.24 6.46
CA SER A 74 -1.51 14.27 7.90
C SER A 74 -0.48 13.53 8.75
N GLY A 75 0.33 12.67 8.14
CA GLY A 75 1.18 11.69 8.84
C GLY A 75 0.47 10.35 9.12
N GLN A 76 -0.74 10.13 8.59
CA GLN A 76 -1.49 8.89 8.76
C GLN A 76 -1.75 8.22 7.41
N TYR A 77 -1.80 6.89 7.41
CA TYR A 77 -2.22 6.08 6.27
C TYR A 77 -2.92 4.80 6.72
N TYR A 78 -3.65 4.16 5.82
CA TYR A 78 -4.18 2.82 6.04
C TYR A 78 -4.03 1.97 4.77
N ILE A 79 -4.15 0.66 4.91
CA ILE A 79 -4.24 -0.25 3.76
C ILE A 79 -5.69 -0.28 3.30
N GLY A 80 -5.91 0.20 2.07
CA GLY A 80 -7.23 0.26 1.46
C GLY A 80 -7.67 -1.10 0.92
N SER A 81 -6.78 -1.76 0.17
CA SER A 81 -7.04 -3.09 -0.38
C SER A 81 -5.79 -3.94 -0.47
N GLN A 82 -6.01 -5.25 -0.52
CA GLN A 82 -5.03 -6.28 -0.81
C GLN A 82 -5.61 -7.22 -1.86
N THR A 83 -4.94 -7.36 -3.00
CA THR A 83 -5.39 -8.24 -4.08
C THR A 83 -4.38 -9.36 -4.26
N PHE A 84 -4.82 -10.59 -4.03
CA PHE A 84 -4.02 -11.79 -4.12
C PHE A 84 -4.27 -12.49 -5.45
N GLU A 85 -3.20 -12.67 -6.22
CA GLU A 85 -3.24 -13.32 -7.53
C GLU A 85 -2.27 -14.50 -7.53
N GLY A 86 -2.66 -15.59 -8.19
CA GLY A 86 -1.78 -16.74 -8.42
C GLY A 86 -1.63 -17.06 -9.89
N TYR A 87 -0.39 -17.34 -10.32
CA TYR A 87 -0.06 -17.73 -11.69
C TYR A 87 0.10 -19.26 -11.76
N ARG A 88 -0.72 -19.89 -12.61
CA ARG A 88 -0.81 -21.36 -12.70
C ARG A 88 0.47 -22.04 -13.20
N ASP A 89 1.26 -21.33 -14.00
CA ASP A 89 2.34 -21.96 -14.78
C ASP A 89 3.71 -21.90 -14.07
N ASP A 90 3.99 -20.82 -13.34
CA ASP A 90 5.30 -20.60 -12.71
C ASP A 90 5.30 -20.86 -11.19
N GLY A 91 4.11 -21.01 -10.59
CA GLY A 91 3.95 -21.21 -9.14
C GLY A 91 4.20 -19.96 -8.30
N ASP A 92 4.40 -18.82 -8.96
CA ASP A 92 4.57 -17.52 -8.33
C ASP A 92 3.24 -16.87 -7.97
N TYR A 93 3.25 -16.17 -6.85
CA TYR A 93 2.11 -15.43 -6.32
C TYR A 93 2.40 -13.95 -6.29
N LEU A 94 1.39 -13.15 -6.64
CA LEU A 94 1.43 -11.70 -6.52
C LEU A 94 0.47 -11.21 -5.44
N LEU A 95 0.88 -10.15 -4.77
CA LEU A 95 0.09 -9.39 -3.82
C LEU A 95 0.19 -7.91 -4.17
N TRP A 96 -0.92 -7.33 -4.60
CA TRP A 96 -1.06 -5.89 -4.81
C TRP A 96 -1.59 -5.26 -3.52
N ILE A 97 -0.93 -4.22 -3.03
CA ILE A 97 -1.35 -3.51 -1.81
C ILE A 97 -1.61 -2.06 -2.15
N GLN A 98 -2.85 -1.63 -1.98
CA GLN A 98 -3.22 -0.22 -2.07
C GLN A 98 -3.15 0.43 -0.69
N ILE A 99 -2.36 1.49 -0.60
CA ILE A 99 -2.17 2.33 0.58
C ILE A 99 -2.84 3.68 0.33
N ARG A 100 -3.50 4.21 1.36
CA ARG A 100 -4.23 5.47 1.32
C ARG A 100 -3.67 6.39 2.38
N CYS A 101 -2.98 7.44 1.96
CA CYS A 101 -2.43 8.47 2.84
C CYS A 101 -3.45 9.59 3.00
N LEU A 102 -3.61 10.08 4.23
CA LEU A 102 -4.66 11.02 4.58
C LEU A 102 -4.22 12.48 4.43
N GLU A 103 -5.19 13.35 4.10
CA GLU A 103 -4.98 14.79 4.08
C GLU A 103 -4.98 15.40 5.49
N LYS A 104 -4.17 16.45 5.66
CA LYS A 104 -4.21 17.36 6.79
C LYS A 104 -5.34 18.37 6.61
N GLY A 105 -6.33 18.36 7.49
CA GLY A 105 -7.44 19.31 7.43
C GLY A 105 -8.24 19.41 8.74
N PRO A 106 -8.94 20.54 8.98
CA PRO A 106 -9.76 20.75 10.18
C PRO A 106 -11.17 20.15 10.08
N GLU A 107 -11.65 19.89 8.86
CA GLU A 107 -13.01 19.43 8.57
C GLU A 107 -12.93 18.06 7.89
N GLU A 108 -12.93 17.01 8.72
CA GLU A 108 -12.96 15.58 8.38
C GLU A 108 -11.71 15.02 7.70
N PRO A 109 -11.16 13.88 8.19
CA PRO A 109 -10.08 13.17 7.50
C PRO A 109 -10.55 12.67 6.14
N ALA A 110 -9.74 12.87 5.10
CA ALA A 110 -10.01 12.42 3.73
C ALA A 110 -8.78 11.71 3.14
N ASP A 111 -9.01 10.80 2.21
CA ASP A 111 -7.94 10.25 1.39
C ASP A 111 -7.32 11.36 0.53
N TYR A 112 -5.99 11.39 0.44
CA TYR A 112 -5.25 12.39 -0.33
C TYR A 112 -4.38 11.76 -1.42
N LEU A 113 -3.62 10.74 -1.06
CA LEU A 113 -2.63 10.12 -1.92
C LEU A 113 -2.78 8.59 -1.87
N GLY A 114 -2.94 8.00 -3.03
CA GLY A 114 -2.85 6.56 -3.23
C GLY A 114 -1.44 6.13 -3.58
N LEU A 115 -0.94 5.14 -2.86
CA LEU A 115 0.29 4.43 -3.19
C LEU A 115 -0.04 2.98 -3.46
N GLU A 116 0.53 2.41 -4.51
CA GLU A 116 0.40 0.99 -4.83
C GLU A 116 1.77 0.36 -4.98
N VAL A 117 1.88 -0.86 -4.45
CA VAL A 117 3.08 -1.69 -4.45
C VAL A 117 2.70 -3.13 -4.76
N ILE A 118 3.55 -3.80 -5.52
CA ILE A 118 3.39 -5.22 -5.85
C ILE A 118 4.46 -6.00 -5.07
N CYS A 119 4.04 -7.09 -4.45
CA CYS A 119 4.94 -8.07 -3.86
C CYS A 119 4.82 -9.36 -4.68
N SER A 120 5.95 -10.00 -5.00
CA SER A 120 5.97 -11.34 -5.57
C SER A 120 6.55 -12.33 -4.57
N PHE A 121 5.99 -13.53 -4.54
CA PHE A 121 6.45 -14.61 -3.68
C PHE A 121 6.49 -15.91 -4.45
N THR A 122 7.64 -16.59 -4.39
CA THR A 122 7.85 -17.91 -4.97
C THR A 122 7.89 -18.95 -3.85
N PRO A 123 6.80 -19.69 -3.57
CA PRO A 123 6.74 -20.63 -2.46
C PRO A 123 7.77 -21.75 -2.55
N ALA A 124 8.14 -22.16 -3.76
CA ALA A 124 9.09 -23.24 -3.99
C ALA A 124 10.51 -22.91 -3.49
N THR A 125 10.91 -21.64 -3.57
CA THR A 125 12.23 -21.15 -3.14
C THR A 125 12.18 -20.40 -1.82
N GLY A 126 10.99 -19.95 -1.40
CA GLY A 126 10.79 -19.05 -0.26
C GLY A 126 11.24 -17.61 -0.55
N GLU A 127 11.45 -17.27 -1.82
CA GLU A 127 11.88 -15.94 -2.24
C GLU A 127 10.70 -14.96 -2.20
N LEU A 128 10.86 -13.87 -1.43
CA LEU A 128 9.93 -12.75 -1.37
C LEU A 128 10.61 -11.52 -1.95
N LEU A 129 10.00 -10.92 -2.96
CA LEU A 129 10.38 -9.63 -3.52
C LEU A 129 9.26 -8.63 -3.24
N ILE A 130 9.64 -7.45 -2.75
CA ILE A 130 8.76 -6.30 -2.59
C ILE A 130 9.30 -5.26 -3.56
N GLU A 131 8.51 -4.82 -4.53
CA GLU A 131 8.95 -3.83 -5.49
C GLU A 131 9.44 -2.56 -4.79
N GLU A 132 10.48 -1.93 -5.36
CA GLU A 132 11.00 -0.66 -4.87
C GLU A 132 10.19 0.50 -5.46
N GLY A 133 9.61 1.32 -4.59
CA GLY A 133 8.86 2.50 -4.99
C GLY A 133 7.36 2.23 -5.11
N PHE A 134 6.63 3.26 -5.55
CA PHE A 134 5.17 3.23 -5.59
C PHE A 134 4.65 3.76 -6.91
N ASN A 135 3.61 3.11 -7.43
CA ASN A 135 2.71 3.77 -8.36
C ASN A 135 1.85 4.76 -7.55
N THR A 136 1.83 6.03 -7.99
CA THR A 136 1.09 7.09 -7.30
C THR A 136 -0.22 7.37 -8.02
N SER A 137 -1.28 7.60 -7.24
CA SER A 137 -2.59 7.95 -7.77
C SER A 137 -3.28 9.02 -6.92
N VAL A 138 -4.13 9.80 -7.57
CA VAL A 138 -5.15 10.61 -6.89
C VAL A 138 -6.33 9.69 -6.60
N ILE A 139 -6.87 9.78 -5.38
CA ILE A 139 -7.97 8.95 -4.88
C ILE A 139 -9.24 9.78 -4.76
#